data_AF-Q05YB1-F1
#
_entry.id   AF-Q05YB1-F1
#
_cell.length_a   1.000
_cell.length_b   1.000
_cell.length_c   1.000
_cell.angle_alpha   90.00
_cell.angle_beta   90.00
_cell.angle_gamma   90.00
#
_symmetry.space_group_name_H-M   'P 1'
#
loop_
_entity.id
_entity.type
_entity.pdbx_description
1 polymer ?
#
loop_
_entity_poly.entity_id
_entity_poly.type
_entity_poly.pdbx_seq_one_letter_code
_entity_poly.pdbx_strand_id
1 'polypeptide(L)' 'MEPIALTLGQKFEIEKLSREIDSSDDLAALRSIAKDLLVAWKKQQAASAWVVRQHSQGL' A
#
# COMPACT_ATOMS: atom_id res chain seq x y z
N MET A 1 -17.96 -10.67 -4.44
CA MET A 1 -17.24 -9.43 -4.80
C MET A 1 -16.09 -9.86 -5.69
N GLU A 2 -16.04 -9.39 -6.93
CA GLU A 2 -14.87 -9.69 -7.78
C GLU A 2 -13.60 -9.14 -7.13
N PRO A 3 -12.44 -9.82 -7.28
CA PRO A 3 -11.19 -9.30 -6.76
C PRO A 3 -10.92 -7.91 -7.33
N ILE A 4 -10.57 -6.95 -6.48
CA ILE A 4 -10.13 -5.64 -6.94
C ILE A 4 -8.81 -5.85 -7.70
N ALA A 5 -8.89 -5.80 -9.03
CA ALA A 5 -7.71 -5.87 -9.87
C ALA A 5 -6.93 -4.56 -9.79
N LEU A 6 -5.60 -4.65 -9.70
CA LEU A 6 -4.74 -3.48 -9.81
C LEU A 6 -4.84 -2.87 -11.21
N THR A 7 -4.96 -1.56 -11.27
CA THR A 7 -4.87 -0.81 -12.53
C THR A 7 -3.47 -0.94 -13.13
N LEU A 8 -3.33 -0.69 -14.43
CA LEU A 8 -2.02 -0.71 -15.08
C LEU A 8 -1.03 0.27 -14.42
N GLY A 9 -1.49 1.48 -14.05
CA GLY A 9 -0.68 2.45 -13.33
C GLY A 9 -0.21 1.94 -11.96
N GLN A 10 -1.11 1.29 -11.20
CA GLN A 10 -0.73 0.69 -9.91
C GLN A 10 0.33 -0.40 -10.05
N LYS A 11 0.27 -1.20 -11.13
CA LYS A 11 1.29 -2.21 -11.42
C LYS A 11 2.67 -1.59 -11.72
N PHE A 12 2.71 -0.48 -12.46
CA PHE A 12 3.96 0.24 -12.71
C PHE A 12 4.56 0.86 -11.44
N GLU A 13 3.74 1.45 -10.57
CA GLU A 13 4.23 1.99 -9.30
C GLU A 13 4.80 0.88 -8.40
N ILE A 14 4.18 -0.30 -8.38
CA ILE A 14 4.74 -1.47 -7.67
C ILE A 14 6.10 -1.84 -8.25
N GLU A 15 6.22 -2.00 -9.58
CA GLU A 15 7.50 -2.33 -10.22
C GLU A 15 8.60 -1.31 -9.90
N LYS A 16 8.26 -0.01 -9.90
CA LYS A 16 9.18 1.06 -9.55
C LYS A 16 9.69 0.92 -8.10
N LEU A 17 8.78 0.73 -7.15
CA LEU A 17 9.13 0.57 -5.73
C LEU A 17 9.90 -0.73 -5.48
N SER A 18 9.54 -1.82 -6.17
CA SER A 18 10.27 -3.08 -6.13
C SER A 18 11.72 -2.90 -6.57
N ARG A 19 11.96 -2.21 -7.69
CA ARG A 19 13.33 -1.91 -8.15
C ARG A 19 14.11 -1.06 -7.16
N GLU A 20 13.48 -0.08 -6.53
CA GLU A 20 14.12 0.75 -5.52
C GLU A 20 14.60 -0.09 -4.34
N ILE A 21 13.77 -1.01 -3.84
CA ILE A 21 14.12 -1.96 -2.79
C ILE A 21 15.26 -2.88 -3.25
N ASP A 22 15.12 -3.53 -4.41
CA ASP A 22 16.07 -4.52 -4.91
C ASP A 22 17.45 -3.92 -5.23
N SER A 23 17.49 -2.63 -5.59
CA SER A 23 18.73 -1.91 -5.86
C SER A 23 19.43 -1.35 -4.62
N SER A 24 18.79 -1.45 -3.44
CA SER A 24 19.29 -0.84 -2.22
C SER A 24 20.15 -1.80 -1.41
N ASP A 25 21.45 -1.52 -1.33
CA ASP A 25 22.39 -2.20 -0.41
C ASP A 25 22.53 -1.47 0.94
N ASP A 26 21.85 -0.34 1.12
CA ASP A 26 21.88 0.45 2.34
C ASP A 26 20.80 -0.02 3.33
N LEU A 27 21.23 -0.66 4.41
CA LEU A 27 20.36 -1.13 5.49
C LEU A 27 19.50 0.00 6.11
N ALA A 28 20.01 1.23 6.18
CA ALA A 28 19.24 2.35 6.72
C ALA A 28 18.11 2.76 5.76
N ALA A 29 18.40 2.84 4.45
CA ALA A 29 17.41 3.10 3.41
C ALA A 29 16.32 2.01 3.39
N LEU A 30 16.70 0.73 3.38
CA LEU A 30 15.77 -0.40 3.44
C LEU A 30 14.85 -0.34 4.67
N ARG A 31 15.41 0.00 5.84
CA ARG A 31 14.61 0.17 7.07
C ARG A 31 13.64 1.35 6.96
N SER A 32 14.00 2.42 6.27
CA SER A 32 13.11 3.56 6.03
C SER A 32 11.95 3.14 5.13
N ILE A 33 12.25 2.54 3.97
CA ILE A 33 11.25 2.06 3.01
C ILE A 33 10.27 1.09 3.70
N ALA A 34 10.77 0.15 4.49
CA ALA A 34 9.93 -0.80 5.22
C ALA A 34 8.97 -0.11 6.20
N LYS A 35 9.42 0.92 6.91
CA LYS A 35 8.57 1.69 7.84
C LYS A 35 7.51 2.49 7.08
N ASP A 36 7.88 3.10 5.96
CA ASP A 36 6.94 3.86 5.14
C ASP A 36 5.84 2.96 4.56
N LEU A 37 6.22 1.77 4.07
CA LEU A 37 5.26 0.75 3.61
C LEU A 37 4.35 0.28 4.74
N LEU A 38 4.87 0.05 5.95
CA LEU A 38 4.07 -0.33 7.11
C LEU A 38 3.03 0.73 7.47
N VAL A 39 3.43 2.01 7.47
CA VAL A 39 2.52 3.13 7.73
C VAL A 39 1.45 3.23 6.65
N ALA A 40 1.83 3.13 5.38
CA ALA A 40 0.89 3.16 4.25
C ALA A 40 -0.14 2.02 4.36
N TRP A 41 0.30 0.80 4.66
CA TRP A 41 -0.57 -0.36 4.89
C TRP A 41 -1.57 -0.15 6.02
N LYS A 42 -1.13 0.43 7.15
CA LYS A 42 -2.04 0.72 8.28
C LYS A 42 -3.05 1.82 7.94
N LYS A 43 -2.65 2.85 7.19
CA LYS A 43 -3.56 3.89 6.68
C LYS A 43 -4.62 3.30 5.75
N GLN A 44 -4.23 2.44 4.82
CA GLN A 44 -5.18 1.79 3.90
C GLN A 44 -6.18 0.89 4.64
N GLN A 45 -5.74 0.13 5.65
CA GLN A 45 -6.64 -0.64 6.50
C GLN A 45 -7.64 0.25 7.25
N ALA A 46 -7.17 1.35 7.85
CA ALA A 46 -8.04 2.29 8.55
C ALA A 46 -9.07 2.93 7.61
N ALA A 47 -8.65 3.34 6.41
CA ALA A 47 -9.54 3.89 5.38
C ALA A 47 -10.59 2.85 4.93
N SER A 48 -10.17 1.61 4.67
CA SER A 48 -11.07 0.52 4.27
C SER A 48 -12.09 0.22 5.36
N ALA A 49 -11.64 0.12 6.62
CA ALA A 49 -12.53 -0.08 7.77
C ALA A 49 -13.48 1.10 8.01
N TRP A 50 -13.06 2.32 7.69
CA TRP A 50 -13.93 3.50 7.72
C TRP A 50 -15.03 3.41 6.65
N VAL A 51 -14.67 3.13 5.38
CA VAL A 51 -15.64 2.98 4.26
C VAL A 51 -16.68 1.90 4.56
N VAL A 52 -16.23 0.72 5.03
CA VAL A 52 -17.14 -0.38 5.40
C VAL A 52 -18.10 0.04 6.51
N ARG A 53 -17.62 0.77 7.52
CA ARG A 53 -18.47 1.29 8.60
C ARG A 53 -19.51 2.29 8.07
N GLN A 54 -19.13 3.21 7.19
CA GLN A 54 -20.07 4.17 6.58
C GLN A 54 -21.21 3.43 5.85
N HIS A 55 -20.88 2.47 4.98
CA HIS A 55 -21.89 1.68 4.26
C HIS A 55 -22.79 0.85 5.18
N SER A 56 -22.26 0.34 6.30
CA SER A 56 -23.05 -0.43 7.27
C SER A 56 -23.99 0.43 8.14
N GLN A 57 -23.69 1.72 8.30
CA GLN A 57 -24.45 2.64 9.15
C GLN A 57 -25.55 3.40 8.37
N GLY A 58 -25.76 3.09 7.09
CA GLY A 58 -26.89 3.60 6.29
C GLY A 58 -26.80 5.08 5.94
N LEU A 59 -25.59 5.66 5.92
CA LEU A 59 -25.31 6.93 5.26
C LEU A 59 -24.90 6.71 3.80
#